data_AF-G9BMA0-F1
#
_entry.id   AF-G9BMA0-F1
#
_cell.length_a   1.000
_cell.length_b   1.000
_cell.length_c   1.000
_cell.angle_alpha   90.00
_cell.angle_beta   90.00
_cell.angle_gamma   90.00
#
_symmetry.space_group_name_H-M   'P 1'
#
loop_
_entity.id
_entity.type
_entity.pdbx_description
1 polymer ?
#
loop_
_entity_poly.entity_id
_entity_poly.type
_entity_poly.pdbx_seq_one_letter_code
_entity_poly.pdbx_strand_id
1 'polypeptide(L)'
;HSLKYFLTAVSGDIDFPEFTVVGLVDEGQFMYFDSNTKTAVPKTEWIKKSVGADYWDSQTQIDISTHQSFKNNIQVAKDRFNQSKSTGVHIVQNMYGCEWDDETGVTEGFDQYGYDGEDFLAFDLKTLKWIAPTPQAVITKHKWDSDTALNEQKKHYYTQTCIEWLKKYLDYGKSTLMR
;
A
#
# COMPACT_ATOMS: atom_id res chain seq x y z
N HIS A 1 4.20 17.79 0.14
CA HIS A 1 3.02 16.97 0.51
C HIS A 1 3.20 15.50 0.13
N SER A 2 2.52 14.57 0.82
CA SER A 2 2.60 13.12 0.54
C SER A 2 1.25 12.40 0.69
N LEU A 3 1.05 11.35 -0.12
CA LEU A 3 -0.03 10.36 0.00
C LEU A 3 0.61 8.98 0.17
N LYS A 4 0.35 8.33 1.30
CA LYS A 4 0.94 7.02 1.66
C LYS A 4 -0.14 6.03 2.03
N TYR A 5 0.00 4.80 1.55
CA TYR A 5 -0.81 3.66 1.96
C TYR A 5 0.08 2.60 2.58
N PHE A 6 -0.36 2.06 3.73
CA PHE A 6 0.28 0.96 4.43
C PHE A 6 -0.69 -0.21 4.49
N LEU A 7 -0.34 -1.29 3.81
CA LEU A 7 -1.06 -2.54 3.82
C LEU A 7 -0.26 -3.52 4.68
N THR A 8 -0.90 -4.11 5.67
CA THR A 8 -0.25 -5.06 6.58
C THR A 8 -1.10 -6.31 6.64
N ALA A 9 -0.48 -7.46 6.35
CA ALA A 9 -1.08 -8.77 6.55
C ALA A 9 -0.29 -9.55 7.58
N VAL A 10 -1.01 -10.23 8.47
CA VAL A 10 -0.42 -10.98 9.56
C VAL A 10 -0.92 -12.42 9.54
N SER A 11 -0.03 -13.37 9.82
CA SER A 11 -0.38 -14.78 10.04
C SER A 11 -0.09 -15.17 11.49
N GLY A 12 -0.69 -16.27 11.94
CA GLY A 12 -0.58 -16.75 13.31
C GLY A 12 -1.91 -16.63 14.05
N ASP A 13 -1.95 -17.18 15.27
CA ASP A 13 -3.12 -17.08 16.15
C ASP A 13 -2.98 -15.84 17.03
N ILE A 14 -3.56 -14.72 16.57
CA ILE A 14 -3.50 -13.42 17.27
C ILE A 14 -4.87 -12.74 17.28
N ASP A 15 -5.14 -11.99 18.34
CA ASP A 15 -6.35 -11.15 18.47
C ASP A 15 -6.15 -9.79 17.75
N PHE A 16 -5.76 -9.85 16.47
CA PHE A 16 -5.55 -8.70 15.60
C PHE A 16 -6.09 -9.03 14.20
N PRO A 17 -6.65 -8.07 13.44
CA PRO A 17 -7.11 -8.33 12.09
C PRO A 17 -6.01 -8.94 11.20
N GLU A 18 -6.32 -10.01 10.48
CA GLU A 18 -5.40 -10.65 9.52
C GLU A 18 -4.87 -9.68 8.45
N PHE A 19 -5.64 -8.63 8.14
CA PHE A 19 -5.26 -7.61 7.17
C PHE A 19 -5.79 -6.23 7.53
N THR A 20 -4.96 -5.21 7.36
CA THR A 20 -5.32 -3.80 7.56
C THR A 20 -4.78 -2.92 6.45
N VAL A 21 -5.52 -1.85 6.13
CA VAL A 21 -5.06 -0.77 5.24
C VAL A 21 -5.16 0.55 5.99
N VAL A 22 -4.09 1.34 5.95
CA VAL A 22 -4.02 2.69 6.51
C VAL A 22 -3.62 3.65 5.40
N GLY A 23 -4.41 4.70 5.17
CA GLY A 23 -4.06 5.77 4.25
C GLY A 23 -3.74 7.07 4.98
N LEU A 24 -2.64 7.72 4.63
CA LEU A 24 -2.16 8.99 5.19
C LEU A 24 -2.05 10.07 4.11
N VAL A 25 -2.42 11.30 4.46
CA VAL A 25 -2.05 12.53 3.72
C VAL A 25 -1.24 13.41 4.68
N ASP A 26 -0.01 13.75 4.32
CA ASP A 26 0.93 14.51 5.16
C ASP A 26 1.01 13.98 6.61
N GLU A 27 1.15 12.66 6.76
CA GLU A 27 1.15 11.93 8.04
C GLU A 27 -0.21 11.85 8.77
N GLY A 28 -1.21 12.61 8.35
CA GLY A 28 -2.57 12.54 8.88
C GLY A 28 -3.35 11.35 8.32
N GLN A 29 -3.75 10.42 9.19
CA GLN A 29 -4.57 9.28 8.78
C GLN A 29 -5.96 9.73 8.33
N PHE A 30 -6.32 9.44 7.08
CA PHE A 30 -7.62 9.79 6.51
C PHE A 30 -8.54 8.58 6.29
N MET A 31 -7.98 7.37 6.16
CA MET A 31 -8.76 6.15 5.98
C MET A 31 -8.20 4.96 6.75
N TYR A 32 -9.07 3.96 6.94
CA TYR A 32 -8.73 2.69 7.55
C TYR A 32 -9.62 1.58 7.01
N PHE A 33 -9.06 0.39 6.86
CA PHE A 33 -9.77 -0.86 6.66
C PHE A 33 -9.16 -1.93 7.55
N ASP A 34 -9.99 -2.87 8.02
CA ASP A 34 -9.53 -4.11 8.64
C ASP A 34 -10.36 -5.32 8.21
N SER A 35 -9.76 -6.50 8.27
CA SER A 35 -10.39 -7.75 7.84
C SER A 35 -11.52 -8.25 8.74
N ASN A 36 -11.68 -7.71 9.95
CA ASN A 36 -12.75 -8.11 10.88
C ASN A 36 -14.04 -7.37 10.51
N THR A 37 -13.96 -6.07 10.27
CA THR A 37 -15.10 -5.22 9.87
C THR A 37 -15.37 -5.25 8.37
N LYS A 38 -14.34 -5.55 7.56
CA LYS A 38 -14.39 -5.62 6.09
C LYS A 38 -15.02 -4.38 5.45
N THR A 39 -14.75 -3.21 6.01
CA THR A 39 -15.29 -1.93 5.55
C THR A 39 -14.20 -0.87 5.59
N ALA A 40 -14.01 -0.16 4.48
CA ALA A 40 -13.13 1.01 4.45
C ALA A 40 -13.90 2.21 5.03
N VAL A 41 -13.31 2.87 6.04
CA VAL A 41 -13.96 3.96 6.76
C VAL A 41 -13.12 5.24 6.76
N PRO A 42 -13.76 6.43 6.70
CA PRO A 42 -13.06 7.69 6.90
C PRO A 42 -12.56 7.81 8.34
N LYS A 43 -11.38 8.40 8.51
CA LYS A 43 -10.79 8.74 9.82
C LYS A 43 -10.73 10.23 10.10
N THR A 44 -11.13 11.05 9.14
CA THR A 44 -11.19 12.51 9.25
C THR A 44 -12.50 13.06 8.71
N GLU A 45 -12.98 14.17 9.27
CA GLU A 45 -14.22 14.80 8.83
C GLU A 45 -14.15 15.39 7.42
N TRP A 46 -12.97 15.83 6.97
CA TRP A 46 -12.81 16.41 5.64
C TRP A 46 -13.09 15.38 4.53
N ILE A 47 -12.46 14.20 4.56
CA ILE A 47 -12.71 13.18 3.54
C ILE A 47 -14.15 12.66 3.60
N LYS A 48 -14.69 12.49 4.80
CA LYS A 48 -16.07 12.04 5.02
C LYS A 48 -17.10 12.95 4.34
N LYS A 49 -16.86 14.26 4.31
CA LYS A 49 -17.75 15.26 3.70
C LYS A 49 -17.51 15.46 2.21
N SER A 50 -16.31 15.13 1.72
CA SER A 50 -15.89 15.41 0.34
C SER A 50 -16.15 14.28 -0.66
N VAL A 51 -16.42 13.05 -0.20
CA VAL A 51 -16.70 11.89 -1.06
C VAL A 51 -17.97 11.15 -0.65
N GLY A 52 -18.64 10.52 -1.62
CA GLY A 52 -19.89 9.79 -1.41
C GLY A 52 -19.70 8.31 -1.05
N ALA A 53 -20.82 7.60 -0.87
CA ALA A 53 -20.84 6.17 -0.55
C ALA A 53 -20.12 5.32 -1.61
N ASP A 54 -20.33 5.60 -2.90
CA ASP A 54 -19.71 4.86 -4.01
C ASP A 54 -18.18 4.81 -3.93
N TYR A 55 -17.55 5.88 -3.41
CA TYR A 55 -16.09 5.89 -3.19
C TYR A 55 -15.69 4.87 -2.12
N TRP A 56 -16.37 4.88 -0.97
CA TRP A 56 -16.07 3.98 0.15
C TRP A 56 -16.43 2.52 -0.17
N ASP A 57 -17.49 2.29 -0.93
CA ASP A 57 -17.85 0.97 -1.43
C ASP A 57 -16.75 0.44 -2.36
N SER A 58 -16.25 1.29 -3.27
CA SER A 58 -15.14 0.93 -4.15
C SER A 58 -13.85 0.64 -3.38
N GLN A 59 -13.47 1.48 -2.40
CA GLN A 59 -12.30 1.22 -1.55
C GLN A 59 -12.47 -0.10 -0.78
N THR A 60 -13.65 -0.35 -0.23
CA THR A 60 -13.96 -1.59 0.49
C THR A 60 -13.77 -2.83 -0.39
N GLN A 61 -14.29 -2.82 -1.62
CA GLN A 61 -14.12 -3.96 -2.53
C GLN A 61 -12.67 -4.16 -2.96
N ILE A 62 -11.93 -3.08 -3.18
CA ILE A 62 -10.49 -3.12 -3.48
C ILE A 62 -9.73 -3.75 -2.31
N ASP A 63 -10.00 -3.32 -1.08
CA ASP A 63 -9.31 -3.83 0.11
C ASP A 63 -9.65 -5.30 0.41
N ILE A 64 -10.90 -5.72 0.16
CA ILE A 64 -11.31 -7.14 0.25
C ILE A 64 -10.56 -8.01 -0.77
N SER A 65 -10.42 -7.54 -2.01
CA SER A 65 -9.67 -8.25 -3.04
C SER A 65 -8.18 -8.31 -2.72
N THR A 66 -7.64 -7.20 -2.23
CA THR A 66 -6.22 -7.09 -1.82
C THR A 66 -5.90 -8.00 -0.64
N HIS A 67 -6.81 -8.11 0.34
CA HIS A 67 -6.67 -9.05 1.45
C HIS A 67 -6.41 -10.49 0.97
N GLN A 68 -7.17 -10.99 -0.01
CA GLN A 68 -6.95 -12.35 -0.54
C GLN A 68 -5.56 -12.50 -1.18
N SER A 69 -5.10 -11.48 -1.90
CA SER A 69 -3.75 -11.47 -2.48
C SER A 69 -2.68 -11.50 -1.39
N PHE A 70 -2.84 -10.76 -0.30
CA PHE A 70 -1.90 -10.75 0.81
C PHE A 70 -1.89 -12.06 1.61
N LYS A 71 -3.03 -12.74 1.76
CA LYS A 71 -3.09 -14.11 2.33
C LYS A 71 -2.24 -15.10 1.53
N ASN A 72 -2.19 -14.94 0.20
CA ASN A 72 -1.30 -15.75 -0.63
C ASN A 72 0.17 -15.31 -0.49
N ASN A 73 0.42 -13.99 -0.48
CA ASN A 73 1.77 -13.45 -0.37
C ASN A 73 2.47 -13.92 0.91
N ILE A 74 1.77 -13.95 2.05
CA ILE A 74 2.35 -14.40 3.31
C ILE A 74 2.74 -15.88 3.28
N GLN A 75 1.95 -16.75 2.63
CA GLN A 75 2.31 -18.17 2.48
C GLN A 75 3.53 -18.34 1.57
N VAL A 76 3.57 -17.61 0.44
CA VAL A 76 4.72 -17.61 -0.46
C VAL A 76 5.99 -17.13 0.24
N ALA A 77 5.90 -16.10 1.08
CA ALA A 77 7.03 -15.62 1.88
C ALA A 77 7.47 -16.69 2.90
N LYS A 78 6.54 -17.24 3.69
CA LYS A 78 6.84 -18.31 4.65
C LYS A 78 7.54 -19.50 3.99
N ASP A 79 7.10 -19.94 2.82
CA ASP A 79 7.74 -21.04 2.08
C ASP A 79 9.19 -20.71 1.72
N ARG A 80 9.45 -19.49 1.24
CA ARG A 80 10.81 -19.06 0.81
C ARG A 80 11.79 -18.88 1.96
N PHE A 81 11.27 -18.58 3.15
CA PHE A 81 12.07 -18.49 4.38
C PHE A 81 12.10 -19.81 5.16
N ASN A 82 11.56 -20.91 4.60
CA ASN A 82 11.46 -22.22 5.25
C ASN A 82 10.65 -22.19 6.57
N GLN A 83 9.67 -21.30 6.65
CA GLN A 83 8.79 -21.05 7.79
C GLN A 83 7.36 -21.58 7.54
N SER A 84 7.14 -22.41 6.53
CA SER A 84 5.80 -22.93 6.17
C SER A 84 5.09 -23.65 7.32
N LYS A 85 5.85 -24.36 8.16
CA LYS A 85 5.36 -25.06 9.36
C LYS A 85 5.35 -24.20 10.63
N SER A 86 5.82 -22.95 10.54
CA SER A 86 5.86 -22.03 11.67
C SER A 86 4.44 -21.69 12.12
N THR A 87 4.18 -21.87 13.42
CA THR A 87 3.01 -21.34 14.13
C THR A 87 3.27 -19.93 14.69
N GLY A 88 4.47 -19.40 14.50
CA GLY A 88 4.83 -18.04 14.87
C GLY A 88 4.09 -17.01 14.02
N VAL A 89 4.11 -15.78 14.52
CA VAL A 89 3.54 -14.62 13.82
C VAL A 89 4.51 -14.19 12.73
N HIS A 90 3.98 -14.02 11.52
CA HIS A 90 4.71 -13.46 10.38
C HIS A 90 3.92 -12.33 9.77
N ILE A 91 4.62 -11.38 9.16
CA ILE A 91 4.03 -10.15 8.64
C ILE A 91 4.51 -9.90 7.22
N VAL A 92 3.58 -9.62 6.30
CA VAL A 92 3.89 -9.01 5.00
C VAL A 92 3.33 -7.60 4.98
N GLN A 93 4.18 -6.64 4.64
CA GLN A 93 3.80 -5.24 4.52
C GLN A 93 4.00 -4.73 3.10
N ASN A 94 3.17 -3.78 2.69
CA ASN A 94 3.39 -2.97 1.50
C ASN A 94 3.16 -1.51 1.84
N MET A 95 4.17 -0.69 1.57
CA MET A 95 4.10 0.75 1.63
C MET A 95 4.19 1.28 0.21
N TYR A 96 3.17 2.02 -0.23
CA TYR A 96 3.21 2.65 -1.53
C TYR A 96 2.56 4.03 -1.49
N GLY A 97 2.91 4.86 -2.47
CA GLY A 97 2.42 6.22 -2.50
C GLY A 97 3.22 7.14 -3.41
N CYS A 98 3.03 8.43 -3.18
CA CYS A 98 3.69 9.49 -3.92
C CYS A 98 3.87 10.74 -3.08
N GLU A 99 4.82 11.57 -3.51
CA GLU A 99 5.11 12.86 -2.92
C GLU A 99 5.05 13.94 -4.00
N TRP A 100 4.64 15.12 -3.59
CA TRP A 100 4.57 16.30 -4.44
C TRP A 100 5.05 17.51 -3.64
N ASP A 101 6.10 18.15 -4.16
CA ASP A 101 6.58 19.44 -3.71
C ASP A 101 5.79 20.55 -4.44
N ASP A 102 5.04 21.34 -3.68
CA ASP A 102 4.17 22.41 -4.18
C ASP A 102 4.91 23.71 -4.50
N GLU A 103 6.17 23.86 -4.07
CA GLU A 103 7.04 24.99 -4.42
C GLU A 103 7.78 24.73 -5.73
N THR A 104 8.40 23.54 -5.85
CA THR A 104 9.26 23.20 -7.00
C THR A 104 8.52 22.44 -8.10
N GLY A 105 7.37 21.84 -7.77
CA GLY A 105 6.61 20.97 -8.67
C GLY A 105 7.19 19.57 -8.82
N VAL A 106 8.27 19.23 -8.11
CA VAL A 106 8.90 17.91 -8.14
C VAL A 106 7.93 16.86 -7.59
N THR A 107 7.90 15.69 -8.24
CA THR A 107 7.10 14.54 -7.81
C THR A 107 7.95 13.29 -7.67
N GLU A 108 7.61 12.48 -6.68
CA GLU A 108 8.25 11.19 -6.41
C GLU A 108 7.19 10.12 -6.14
N GLY A 109 7.59 8.85 -6.27
CA GLY A 109 6.72 7.71 -6.03
C GLY A 109 7.49 6.53 -5.46
N PHE A 110 6.81 5.68 -4.71
CA PHE A 110 7.41 4.52 -4.06
C PHE A 110 6.41 3.37 -3.97
N ASP A 111 6.94 2.15 -4.03
CA ASP A 111 6.23 0.89 -3.82
C ASP A 111 7.22 -0.12 -3.26
N GLN A 112 7.05 -0.45 -1.99
CA GLN A 112 7.99 -1.25 -1.21
C GLN A 112 7.23 -2.33 -0.45
N TYR A 113 7.78 -3.54 -0.45
CA TYR A 113 7.28 -4.67 0.31
C TYR A 113 8.30 -5.05 1.38
N GLY A 114 7.78 -5.36 2.57
CA GLY A 114 8.56 -5.88 3.69
C GLY A 114 8.04 -7.25 4.15
N TYR A 115 8.94 -8.03 4.75
CA TYR A 115 8.61 -9.31 5.39
C TYR A 115 9.26 -9.39 6.77
N ASP A 116 8.46 -9.65 7.80
CA ASP A 116 8.88 -9.69 9.22
C ASP A 116 9.66 -8.43 9.67
N GLY A 117 9.33 -7.27 9.10
CA GLY A 117 9.94 -5.97 9.41
C GLY A 117 11.19 -5.63 8.58
N GLU A 118 11.66 -6.54 7.72
CA GLU A 118 12.83 -6.35 6.87
C GLU A 118 12.44 -6.04 5.43
N ASP A 119 13.29 -5.29 4.71
CA ASP A 119 13.08 -4.97 3.29
C ASP A 119 13.07 -6.23 2.42
N PHE A 120 12.02 -6.39 1.61
CA PHE A 120 11.84 -7.56 0.75
C PHE A 120 11.90 -7.21 -0.74
N LEU A 121 11.14 -6.23 -1.21
CA LEU A 121 11.15 -5.75 -2.59
C LEU A 121 10.91 -4.25 -2.66
N ALA A 122 11.54 -3.57 -3.62
CA ALA A 122 11.25 -2.16 -3.91
C ALA A 122 11.15 -1.93 -5.41
N PHE A 123 10.14 -1.20 -5.88
CA PHE A 123 10.00 -0.88 -7.29
C PHE A 123 10.85 0.33 -7.66
N ASP A 124 11.77 0.16 -8.61
CA ASP A 124 12.56 1.27 -9.16
C ASP A 124 11.82 1.89 -10.35
N LEU A 125 11.23 3.05 -10.12
CA LEU A 125 10.50 3.82 -11.14
C LEU A 125 11.38 4.28 -12.32
N LYS A 126 12.71 4.31 -12.18
CA LYS A 126 13.60 4.71 -13.27
C LYS A 126 13.83 3.58 -14.24
N THR A 127 14.03 2.36 -13.73
CA THR A 127 14.30 1.17 -14.56
C THR A 127 13.08 0.30 -14.83
N LEU A 128 11.97 0.56 -14.13
CA LEU A 128 10.72 -0.21 -14.15
C LEU A 128 10.94 -1.68 -13.78
N LYS A 129 11.85 -1.90 -12.83
CA LYS A 129 12.22 -3.21 -12.32
C LYS A 129 12.21 -3.20 -10.80
N TRP A 130 12.11 -4.38 -10.23
CA TRP A 130 12.12 -4.59 -8.79
C TRP A 130 13.54 -4.75 -8.26
N ILE A 131 13.85 -4.18 -7.11
CA ILE A 131 15.07 -4.41 -6.36
C ILE A 131 14.75 -5.47 -5.31
N ALA A 132 15.61 -6.49 -5.18
CA ALA A 132 15.47 -7.59 -4.23
C ALA A 132 16.67 -7.57 -3.27
N PRO A 133 16.54 -7.00 -2.06
CA PRO A 133 17.63 -6.94 -1.08
C PRO A 133 18.02 -8.31 -0.52
N THR A 134 17.11 -9.29 -0.57
CA THR A 134 17.31 -10.64 -0.04
C THR A 134 17.23 -11.71 -1.14
N PRO A 135 17.98 -12.82 -1.02
CA PRO A 135 17.89 -13.94 -1.97
C PRO A 135 16.47 -14.52 -2.12
N GLN A 136 15.69 -14.54 -1.04
CA GLN A 136 14.32 -15.04 -0.98
C GLN A 136 13.36 -14.22 -1.86
N ALA A 137 13.66 -12.95 -2.10
CA ALA A 137 12.86 -12.07 -2.95
C ALA A 137 13.14 -12.23 -4.45
N VAL A 138 14.28 -12.79 -4.85
CA VAL A 138 14.75 -12.87 -6.25
C VAL A 138 13.74 -13.57 -7.17
N ILE A 139 13.08 -14.63 -6.68
CA ILE A 139 12.07 -15.35 -7.46
C ILE A 139 10.86 -14.45 -7.77
N THR A 140 10.38 -13.65 -6.79
CA THR A 140 9.30 -12.68 -7.05
C THR A 140 9.79 -11.59 -7.99
N LYS A 141 11.00 -11.06 -7.76
CA LYS A 141 11.59 -10.05 -8.64
C LYS A 141 11.58 -10.50 -10.10
N HIS A 142 12.06 -11.70 -10.41
CA HIS A 142 12.06 -12.20 -11.80
C HIS A 142 10.66 -12.35 -12.38
N LYS A 143 9.71 -12.85 -11.57
CA LYS A 143 8.30 -12.96 -11.99
C LYS A 143 7.71 -11.58 -12.30
N TRP A 144 7.88 -10.60 -11.43
CA TRP A 144 7.29 -9.27 -11.58
C TRP A 144 8.02 -8.41 -12.63
N ASP A 145 9.34 -8.55 -12.77
CA ASP A 145 10.11 -7.92 -13.85
C ASP A 145 9.68 -8.40 -15.24
N SER A 146 9.20 -9.63 -15.35
CA SER A 146 8.72 -10.19 -16.62
C SER A 146 7.37 -9.62 -17.06
N ASP A 147 6.60 -9.03 -16.15
CA ASP A 147 5.32 -8.38 -16.44
C ASP A 147 5.52 -6.89 -16.74
N THR A 148 6.04 -6.61 -17.94
CA THR A 148 6.35 -5.24 -18.35
C THR A 148 5.10 -4.35 -18.43
N ALA A 149 3.94 -4.93 -18.77
CA ALA A 149 2.68 -4.18 -18.85
C ALA A 149 2.24 -3.69 -17.47
N LEU A 150 2.30 -4.56 -16.46
CA LEU A 150 1.99 -4.17 -15.08
C LEU A 150 2.98 -3.14 -14.53
N ASN A 151 4.27 -3.25 -14.88
CA ASN A 151 5.29 -2.29 -14.44
C ASN A 151 5.08 -0.89 -15.06
N GLU A 152 4.65 -0.81 -16.33
CA GLU A 152 4.25 0.47 -16.94
C GLU A 152 2.96 1.03 -16.31
N GLN A 153 2.00 0.17 -15.98
CA GLN A 153 0.79 0.60 -15.24
C GLN A 153 1.16 1.18 -13.87
N LYS A 154 2.06 0.52 -13.13
CA LYS A 154 2.57 1.02 -11.85
C LYS A 154 3.25 2.38 -12.00
N LYS A 155 4.12 2.54 -13.00
CA LYS A 155 4.73 3.84 -13.32
C LYS A 155 3.68 4.93 -13.54
N HIS A 156 2.65 4.65 -14.35
CA HIS A 156 1.59 5.61 -14.60
C HIS A 156 0.85 5.97 -13.29
N TYR A 157 0.52 4.97 -12.46
CA TYR A 157 -0.11 5.21 -11.18
C TYR A 157 0.74 6.12 -10.27
N TYR A 158 2.01 5.81 -10.05
CA TYR A 158 2.85 6.54 -9.10
C TYR A 158 3.24 7.93 -9.59
N THR A 159 3.37 8.14 -10.90
CA THR A 159 3.78 9.43 -11.46
C THR A 159 2.61 10.36 -11.82
N GLN A 160 1.41 9.80 -12.02
CA GLN A 160 0.22 10.57 -12.44
C GLN A 160 -0.94 10.39 -11.47
N THR A 161 -1.57 9.21 -11.45
CA THR A 161 -2.82 8.97 -10.71
C THR A 161 -2.70 9.27 -9.22
N CYS A 162 -1.62 8.84 -8.58
CA CYS A 162 -1.39 9.11 -7.16
C CYS A 162 -1.24 10.62 -6.88
N ILE A 163 -0.52 11.34 -7.75
CA ILE A 163 -0.33 12.79 -7.61
C ILE A 163 -1.65 13.55 -7.79
N GLU A 164 -2.49 13.13 -8.73
CA GLU A 164 -3.83 13.68 -8.92
C GLU A 164 -4.71 13.50 -7.67
N TRP A 165 -4.69 12.31 -7.08
CA TRP A 165 -5.41 12.03 -5.84
C TRP A 165 -4.85 12.80 -4.64
N LEU A 166 -3.53 12.90 -4.50
CA LEU A 166 -2.89 13.70 -3.47
C LEU A 166 -3.37 15.16 -3.54
N LYS A 167 -3.30 15.78 -4.72
CA LYS A 167 -3.80 17.16 -4.93
C LYS A 167 -5.29 17.29 -4.59
N LYS A 168 -6.10 16.30 -4.97
CA LYS A 168 -7.54 16.28 -4.66
C LYS A 168 -7.80 16.20 -3.16
N TYR A 169 -7.08 15.35 -2.43
CA TYR A 169 -7.23 15.21 -0.98
C TYR A 169 -6.73 16.43 -0.22
N LEU A 170 -5.66 17.07 -0.69
CA LEU A 170 -5.19 18.34 -0.16
C LEU A 170 -6.24 19.45 -0.32
N ASP A 171 -6.94 19.50 -1.46
CA ASP A 171 -8.04 20.45 -1.67
C ASP A 171 -9.23 20.16 -0.74
N TYR A 172 -9.61 18.89 -0.61
CA TYR A 172 -10.67 18.47 0.33
C TYR A 172 -10.35 18.82 1.78
N GLY A 173 -9.10 18.62 2.19
CA GLY A 173 -8.60 18.85 3.55
C GLY A 173 -8.03 20.24 3.79
N LYS A 174 -8.10 21.18 2.82
CA LYS A 174 -7.36 22.44 2.82
C LYS A 174 -7.43 23.22 4.13
N SER A 175 -8.62 23.30 4.74
CA SER A 175 -8.83 24.03 6.00
C SER A 175 -8.23 23.35 7.24
N THR A 176 -7.90 22.05 7.15
CA THR A 176 -7.38 21.23 8.25
C THR A 176 -5.92 20.87 8.07
N LEU A 177 -5.48 20.59 6.83
CA LEU A 177 -4.14 20.09 6.50
C LEU A 177 -3.11 21.19 6.27
N MET A 178 -3.53 22.38 5.81
CA MET A 178 -2.64 23.49 5.45
C MET A 178 -2.63 24.62 6.48
N ARG A 179 -2.82 24.29 7.76
CA ARG A 179 -2.81 25.25 8.87
C ARG A 179 -1.46 25.25 9.57
#